data_AF-A0A2D8R8Z7-F1
#
_entry.id   AF-A0A2D8R8Z7-F1
#
_cell.length_a   1.000
_cell.length_b   1.000
_cell.length_c   1.000
_cell.angle_alpha   90.00
_cell.angle_beta   90.00
_cell.angle_gamma   90.00
#
_symmetry.space_group_name_H-M   'P 1'
#
loop_
_entity.id
_entity.type
_entity.pdbx_description
1 polymer ?
#
loop_
_entity_poly.entity_id
_entity_poly.type
_entity_poly.pdbx_seq_one_letter_code
_entity_poly.pdbx_strand_id
1 'polypeptide(L)'
;MPSLNRILSVFLVTITLLLAGCATSGGEATNKSGKPDLSQTLYLRGMFTWWDADDAYKVQRVGEDLYKATAKLEADGQPYEFKFADASWSPGTNCGFLNPEDKEVELGRKLMANCSSKFENFYFIPEETAEYEFYFDDSGETPVVYVQKAES
;
A
#
# COMPACT_ATOMS: atom_id res chain seq x y z
N MET A 1 -83.62 10.68 -13.43
CA MET A 1 -82.97 10.39 -12.14
C MET A 1 -81.71 11.24 -12.04
N PRO A 2 -81.58 12.09 -11.02
CA PRO A 2 -80.42 12.94 -10.80
C PRO A 2 -79.31 12.16 -10.08
N SER A 3 -78.06 12.57 -10.27
CA SER A 3 -76.92 12.50 -9.32
C SER A 3 -75.62 12.50 -10.14
N LEU A 4 -74.49 13.00 -9.68
CA LEU A 4 -74.13 13.87 -8.57
C LEU A 4 -72.62 14.09 -8.77
N ASN A 5 -72.24 15.35 -8.94
CA ASN A 5 -71.00 16.01 -8.50
C ASN A 5 -69.81 15.12 -8.04
N ARG A 6 -68.61 15.31 -8.61
CA ARG A 6 -67.29 15.21 -7.92
C ARG A 6 -66.14 15.57 -8.89
N ILE A 7 -65.62 16.79 -8.80
CA ILE A 7 -64.40 17.16 -8.05
C ILE A 7 -63.10 16.69 -8.74
N LEU A 8 -62.34 17.69 -9.18
CA LEU A 8 -60.87 17.76 -9.31
C LEU A 8 -60.09 16.53 -8.82
N SER A 9 -59.22 15.98 -9.67
CA SER A 9 -58.05 15.23 -9.22
C SER A 9 -56.84 15.56 -10.08
N VAL A 10 -55.97 16.32 -9.43
CA VAL A 10 -54.65 16.79 -9.85
C VAL A 10 -53.61 15.68 -9.57
N PHE A 11 -52.42 15.86 -10.15
CA PHE A 11 -51.10 15.43 -9.65
C PHE A 11 -50.39 14.30 -10.42
N LEU A 12 -49.57 14.78 -11.37
CA LEU A 12 -48.19 14.39 -11.68
C LEU A 12 -47.58 13.41 -10.66
N VAL A 13 -47.38 12.15 -11.07
CA VAL A 13 -46.62 11.16 -10.30
C VAL A 13 -45.14 11.35 -10.62
N THR A 14 -44.44 12.11 -9.77
CA THR A 14 -42.98 12.13 -9.74
C THR A 14 -42.48 10.95 -8.91
N ILE A 15 -41.88 9.97 -9.58
CA ILE A 15 -41.08 8.93 -8.95
C ILE A 15 -39.82 9.58 -8.35
N THR A 16 -39.67 9.50 -7.03
CA THR A 16 -38.40 9.76 -6.35
C THR A 16 -37.86 8.44 -5.81
N LEU A 17 -36.85 7.90 -6.49
CA LEU A 17 -35.96 6.88 -5.92
C LEU A 17 -35.13 7.55 -4.83
N LEU A 18 -35.33 7.16 -3.58
CA LEU A 18 -34.38 7.44 -2.50
C LEU A 18 -33.51 6.18 -2.32
N LEU A 19 -32.42 6.11 -3.07
CA LEU A 19 -31.30 5.24 -2.71
C LEU A 19 -30.54 5.94 -1.58
N ALA A 20 -30.89 5.63 -0.33
CA ALA A 20 -30.05 5.94 0.82
C ALA A 20 -28.91 4.91 0.87
N GLY A 21 -27.87 5.14 0.08
CA GLY A 21 -26.60 4.44 0.23
C GLY A 21 -25.84 5.06 1.40
N CYS A 22 -25.86 4.43 2.58
CA CYS A 22 -24.85 4.72 3.60
C CYS A 22 -23.50 4.25 3.05
N ALA A 23 -22.68 5.20 2.60
CA ALA A 23 -21.26 4.95 2.44
C ALA A 23 -20.70 4.63 3.83
N THR A 24 -20.34 3.37 4.07
CA THR A 24 -19.54 3.02 5.24
C THR A 24 -18.14 3.56 5.01
N SER A 25 -17.87 4.77 5.49
CA SER A 25 -16.48 5.16 5.75
C SER A 25 -16.02 4.32 6.94
N GLY A 26 -15.60 3.08 6.66
CA GLY A 26 -14.72 2.37 7.58
C GLY A 26 -13.53 3.29 7.76
N GLY A 27 -13.43 3.94 8.92
CA GLY A 27 -12.37 4.91 9.17
C GLY A 27 -11.05 4.19 9.06
N GLU A 28 -10.35 4.38 7.94
CA GLU A 28 -8.95 3.99 7.84
C GLU A 28 -8.23 4.70 8.98
N ALA A 29 -7.46 3.94 9.76
CA ALA A 29 -6.58 4.53 10.74
C ALA A 29 -5.68 5.52 10.00
N THR A 30 -5.78 6.80 10.33
CA THR A 30 -4.95 7.85 9.74
C THR A 30 -3.82 8.16 10.69
N ASN A 31 -2.64 8.38 10.14
CA ASN A 31 -1.48 8.87 10.87
C ASN A 31 -1.66 10.35 11.22
N LYS A 32 -0.78 10.87 12.08
CA LYS A 32 -0.77 12.29 12.49
C LYS A 32 -0.57 13.26 11.31
N SER A 33 0.05 12.79 10.23
CA SER A 33 0.20 13.48 8.95
C SER A 33 -1.10 13.57 8.13
N GLY A 34 -2.15 12.84 8.53
CA GLY A 34 -3.40 12.71 7.80
C GLY A 34 -3.37 11.65 6.69
N LYS A 35 -2.25 10.96 6.47
CA LYS A 35 -2.15 9.83 5.54
C LYS A 35 -2.69 8.53 6.15
N PRO A 36 -3.16 7.55 5.35
CA PRO A 36 -3.53 6.23 5.86
C PRO A 36 -2.34 5.54 6.56
N ASP A 37 -2.61 4.82 7.66
CA ASP A 37 -1.64 3.96 8.32
C ASP A 37 -1.41 2.69 7.50
N LEU A 38 -0.28 2.64 6.80
CA LEU A 38 0.09 1.54 5.91
C LEU A 38 0.49 0.27 6.68
N SER A 39 0.68 0.31 8.00
CA SER A 39 0.98 -0.89 8.80
C SER A 39 -0.15 -1.91 8.81
N GLN A 40 -1.37 -1.49 8.43
CA GLN A 40 -2.53 -2.38 8.37
C GLN A 40 -2.62 -3.16 7.06
N THR A 41 -1.99 -2.70 5.99
CA THR A 41 -2.23 -3.20 4.63
C THR A 41 -0.96 -3.51 3.84
N LEU A 42 0.18 -2.89 4.16
CA LEU A 42 1.40 -2.98 3.35
C LEU A 42 2.33 -4.10 3.85
N TYR A 43 2.91 -4.82 2.90
CA TYR A 43 3.81 -5.95 3.14
C TYR A 43 5.10 -5.76 2.35
N LEU A 44 6.22 -6.20 2.91
CA LEU A 44 7.41 -6.48 2.13
C LEU A 44 7.18 -7.81 1.39
N ARG A 45 7.13 -7.77 0.07
CA ARG A 45 6.89 -8.94 -0.80
C ARG A 45 8.10 -9.13 -1.70
N GLY A 46 8.53 -10.37 -1.88
CA GLY A 46 9.69 -10.65 -2.72
C GLY A 46 9.89 -12.15 -2.94
N MET A 47 11.03 -12.51 -3.53
CA MET A 47 11.36 -13.92 -3.78
C MET A 47 11.34 -14.78 -2.51
N PHE A 48 11.75 -14.22 -1.37
CA PHE A 48 11.78 -14.90 -0.07
C PHE A 48 10.38 -15.18 0.52
N THR A 49 9.33 -14.54 0.00
CA THR A 49 7.93 -14.87 0.34
C THR A 49 7.18 -15.52 -0.83
N TRP A 50 7.86 -15.90 -1.92
CA TRP A 50 7.20 -16.28 -3.18
C TRP A 50 6.18 -15.25 -3.67
N TRP A 51 6.44 -13.98 -3.37
CA TRP A 51 5.55 -12.84 -3.58
C TRP A 51 4.25 -12.87 -2.80
N ASP A 52 4.05 -13.72 -1.80
CA ASP A 52 2.86 -13.66 -0.95
C ASP A 52 2.87 -12.46 0.01
N ALA A 53 1.69 -12.00 0.39
CA ALA A 53 1.49 -11.03 1.46
C ALA A 53 1.47 -11.76 2.81
N ASP A 54 2.64 -12.23 3.22
CA ASP A 54 2.84 -12.99 4.45
C ASP A 54 2.91 -12.04 5.66
N ASP A 55 2.10 -12.31 6.69
CA ASP A 55 2.02 -11.50 7.91
C ASP A 55 3.37 -11.40 8.66
N ALA A 56 4.30 -12.35 8.46
CA ALA A 56 5.66 -12.26 8.99
C ALA A 56 6.45 -11.08 8.41
N TYR A 57 6.07 -10.59 7.23
CA TYR A 57 6.70 -9.48 6.49
C TYR A 57 5.80 -8.25 6.38
N LYS A 58 4.73 -8.19 7.17
CA LYS A 58 3.88 -7.01 7.27
C LYS A 58 4.66 -5.86 7.87
N VAL A 59 4.53 -4.67 7.30
CA VAL A 59 5.32 -3.53 7.76
C VAL A 59 4.85 -3.07 9.14
N GLN A 60 5.81 -2.75 9.99
CA GLN A 60 5.59 -2.16 11.30
C GLN A 60 5.88 -0.66 11.23
N ARG A 61 5.00 0.15 11.82
CA ARG A 61 5.21 1.60 11.91
C ARG A 61 6.29 1.90 12.96
N VAL A 62 7.36 2.56 12.53
CA VAL A 62 8.53 2.92 13.36
C VAL A 62 8.77 4.44 13.44
N GLY A 63 7.99 5.23 12.70
CA GLY A 63 7.98 6.70 12.75
C GLY A 63 6.61 7.26 12.34
N GLU A 64 6.53 8.55 12.01
CA GLU A 64 5.22 9.17 11.69
C GLU A 64 4.55 8.54 10.47
N ASP A 65 5.30 8.46 9.37
CA ASP A 65 4.96 7.78 8.11
C ASP A 65 6.14 6.90 7.67
N LEU A 66 6.88 6.38 8.64
CA LEU A 66 8.02 5.50 8.42
C LEU A 66 7.68 4.09 8.88
N TYR A 67 7.88 3.15 7.98
CA TYR A 67 7.56 1.74 8.18
C TYR A 67 8.77 0.87 7.93
N LYS A 68 8.80 -0.29 8.58
CA LYS A 68 9.89 -1.26 8.52
C LYS A 68 9.34 -2.67 8.41
N ALA A 69 9.91 -3.48 7.54
CA ALA A 69 9.81 -4.93 7.58
C ALA A 69 11.22 -5.52 7.63
N THR A 70 11.33 -6.74 8.14
CA THR A 70 12.63 -7.38 8.36
C THR A 70 12.68 -8.71 7.62
N ALA A 71 13.80 -9.01 6.98
CA ALA A 71 14.01 -10.28 6.30
C ALA A 71 15.42 -10.80 6.56
N LYS A 72 15.53 -12.10 6.86
CA LYS A 72 16.82 -12.80 6.87
C LYS A 72 17.17 -13.21 5.44
N LEU A 73 18.33 -12.77 4.96
CA LEU A 73 18.81 -13.04 3.61
C LEU A 73 20.14 -13.77 3.66
N GLU A 74 20.39 -14.62 2.66
CA GLU A 74 21.63 -15.37 2.51
C GLU A 74 22.54 -14.68 1.48
N ALA A 75 23.83 -14.54 1.79
CA ALA A 75 24.81 -13.97 0.86
C ALA A 75 25.32 -15.02 -0.14
N ASP A 76 24.44 -15.48 -1.04
CA ASP A 76 24.78 -16.41 -2.13
C ASP A 76 25.22 -15.71 -3.43
N GLY A 77 25.25 -14.37 -3.42
CA GLY A 77 25.63 -13.53 -4.56
C GLY A 77 24.54 -13.35 -5.61
N GLN A 78 23.33 -13.85 -5.38
CA GLN A 78 22.16 -13.57 -6.24
C GLN A 78 21.35 -12.38 -5.71
N PRO A 79 20.72 -11.60 -6.60
CA PRO A 79 19.82 -10.54 -6.19
C PRO A 79 18.50 -11.12 -5.67
N TYR A 80 18.04 -10.62 -4.52
CA TYR A 80 16.67 -10.77 -4.10
C TYR A 80 15.81 -9.69 -4.74
N GLU A 81 14.77 -10.11 -5.48
CA GLU A 81 13.73 -9.17 -5.93
C GLU A 81 12.74 -8.89 -4.79
N PHE A 82 12.35 -7.62 -4.64
CA PHE A 82 11.34 -7.21 -3.67
C PHE A 82 10.57 -5.94 -4.07
N LYS A 83 9.45 -5.73 -3.38
CA LYS A 83 8.60 -4.54 -3.40
C LYS A 83 7.89 -4.37 -2.05
N PHE A 84 7.33 -3.18 -1.84
CA PHE A 84 6.27 -3.00 -0.86
C PHE A 84 4.92 -3.03 -1.56
N ALA A 85 4.04 -3.95 -1.18
CA ALA A 85 2.69 -3.94 -1.72
C ALA A 85 1.63 -4.46 -0.76
N ASP A 86 0.39 -4.03 -0.95
CA ASP A 86 -0.77 -4.65 -0.32
C ASP A 86 -1.06 -6.03 -0.91
N ALA A 87 -1.93 -6.80 -0.26
CA ALA A 87 -2.29 -8.15 -0.69
C ALA A 87 -2.93 -8.18 -2.10
N SER A 88 -3.63 -7.11 -2.47
CA SER A 88 -4.40 -7.01 -3.71
C SER A 88 -3.63 -6.42 -4.90
N TRP A 89 -2.37 -6.02 -4.70
CA TRP A 89 -1.56 -5.32 -5.70
C TRP A 89 -2.23 -4.02 -6.18
N SER A 90 -2.91 -3.31 -5.27
CA SER A 90 -3.71 -2.14 -5.58
C SER A 90 -2.83 -0.99 -6.06
N PRO A 91 -3.27 -0.21 -7.07
CA PRO A 91 -2.64 1.05 -7.40
C PRO A 91 -2.62 1.98 -6.19
N GLY A 92 -1.49 2.63 -5.93
CA GLY A 92 -1.25 3.44 -4.74
C GLY A 92 -0.56 2.68 -3.60
N THR A 93 -0.58 1.35 -3.62
CA THR A 93 0.10 0.47 -2.66
C THR A 93 0.78 -0.69 -3.36
N ASN A 94 1.32 -0.48 -4.57
CA ASN A 94 2.16 -1.44 -5.27
C ASN A 94 3.45 -0.72 -5.67
N CYS A 95 4.41 -0.68 -4.75
CA CYS A 95 5.56 0.21 -4.75
C CYS A 95 6.83 -0.51 -5.18
N GLY A 96 7.29 -0.14 -6.38
CA GLY A 96 8.54 -0.56 -7.01
C GLY A 96 9.47 0.60 -7.30
N PHE A 97 10.58 0.36 -8.00
CA PHE A 97 11.49 1.45 -8.38
C PHE A 97 10.77 2.48 -9.26
N LEU A 98 11.08 3.76 -9.04
CA LEU A 98 10.58 4.82 -9.90
C LEU A 98 11.38 4.90 -11.22
N ASN A 99 12.71 4.84 -11.13
CA ASN A 99 13.61 4.91 -12.28
C ASN A 99 14.34 3.56 -12.48
N PRO A 100 14.49 3.06 -13.71
CA PRO A 100 15.24 1.82 -13.96
C PRO A 100 16.70 1.85 -13.50
N GLU A 101 17.31 3.03 -13.41
CA GLU A 101 18.68 3.23 -12.91
C GLU A 101 18.78 3.03 -11.38
N ASP A 102 17.65 3.14 -10.68
CA ASP A 102 17.51 2.98 -9.22
C ASP A 102 16.96 1.60 -8.84
N LYS A 103 16.95 0.63 -9.76
CA LYS A 103 16.40 -0.70 -9.49
C LYS A 103 17.24 -1.48 -8.48
N GLU A 104 18.54 -1.21 -8.37
CA GLU A 104 19.44 -1.89 -7.45
C GLU A 104 19.64 -1.04 -6.19
N VAL A 105 19.35 -1.64 -5.04
CA VAL A 105 19.39 -0.97 -3.75
C VAL A 105 20.73 -1.26 -3.07
N GLU A 106 21.46 -0.19 -2.76
CA GLU A 106 22.66 -0.24 -1.92
C GLU A 106 22.27 0.03 -0.46
N LEU A 107 23.03 -0.52 0.50
CA LEU A 107 22.78 -0.28 1.92
C LEU A 107 22.77 1.22 2.26
N GLY A 108 21.71 1.67 2.94
CA GLY A 108 21.49 3.04 3.35
C GLY A 108 21.12 4.02 2.22
N ARG A 109 21.20 3.60 0.95
CA ARG A 109 20.81 4.45 -0.18
C ARG A 109 19.30 4.58 -0.24
N LYS A 110 18.83 5.83 -0.28
CA LYS A 110 17.42 6.20 -0.38
C LYS A 110 16.99 6.33 -1.83
N LEU A 111 15.97 5.58 -2.22
CA LEU A 111 15.48 5.47 -3.60
C LEU A 111 14.00 5.79 -3.67
N MET A 112 13.59 6.59 -4.66
CA MET A 112 12.17 6.91 -4.85
C MET A 112 11.41 5.72 -5.41
N ALA A 113 10.17 5.55 -4.97
CA ALA A 113 9.29 4.47 -5.38
C ALA A 113 8.08 4.95 -6.20
N ASN A 114 7.71 4.17 -7.20
CA ASN A 114 6.44 4.28 -7.91
C ASN A 114 5.43 3.31 -7.28
N CYS A 115 4.40 3.82 -6.62
CA CYS A 115 3.36 3.02 -5.97
C CYS A 115 2.20 2.56 -6.87
N SER A 116 2.34 2.75 -8.19
CA SER A 116 1.50 2.12 -9.22
C SER A 116 2.33 1.19 -10.11
N SER A 117 3.37 0.59 -9.55
CA SER A 117 4.24 -0.37 -10.24
C SER A 117 3.47 -1.62 -10.68
N LYS A 118 3.92 -2.25 -11.76
CA LYS A 118 3.51 -3.62 -12.14
C LYS A 118 4.68 -4.58 -11.99
N PHE A 119 5.79 -4.29 -12.66
CA PHE A 119 6.94 -5.21 -12.76
C PHE A 119 8.26 -4.56 -12.32
N GLU A 120 8.22 -3.33 -11.85
CA GLU A 120 9.41 -2.55 -11.45
C GLU A 120 9.94 -2.98 -10.07
N ASN A 121 10.40 -4.23 -9.94
CA ASN A 121 10.92 -4.79 -8.68
C ASN A 121 12.29 -4.21 -8.34
N PHE A 122 12.51 -3.87 -7.07
CA PHE A 122 13.84 -3.57 -6.57
C PHE A 122 14.68 -4.84 -6.46
N TYR A 123 15.99 -4.70 -6.56
CA TYR A 123 16.99 -5.74 -6.34
C TYR A 123 17.84 -5.37 -5.13
N PHE A 124 18.11 -6.35 -4.27
CA PHE A 124 19.09 -6.22 -3.20
C PHE A 124 19.99 -7.45 -3.17
N ILE A 125 21.31 -7.23 -3.18
CA ILE A 125 22.31 -8.30 -3.06
C ILE A 125 22.96 -8.16 -1.67
N PRO A 126 22.65 -9.05 -0.71
CA PRO A 126 23.29 -9.00 0.60
C PRO A 126 24.76 -9.40 0.50
N GLU A 127 25.65 -8.58 1.07
CA GLU A 127 27.08 -8.90 1.16
C GLU A 127 27.38 -9.97 2.23
N GLU A 128 26.50 -10.09 3.23
CA GLU A 128 26.61 -11.05 4.33
C GLU A 128 25.26 -11.73 4.61
N THR A 129 25.29 -13.01 5.01
CA THR A 129 24.09 -13.67 5.55
C THR A 129 23.73 -13.01 6.87
N ALA A 130 22.62 -12.28 6.89
CA ALA A 130 22.20 -11.48 8.03
C ALA A 130 20.72 -11.18 7.98
N GLU A 131 20.23 -10.56 9.04
CA GLU A 131 18.94 -9.90 9.06
C GLU A 131 19.07 -8.47 8.51
N TYR A 132 18.15 -8.09 7.62
CA TYR A 132 18.10 -6.79 6.97
C TYR A 132 16.76 -6.11 7.24
N GLU A 133 16.81 -4.81 7.46
CA GLU A 133 15.67 -3.95 7.69
C GLU A 133 15.35 -3.18 6.41
N PHE A 134 14.16 -3.43 5.87
CA PHE A 134 13.63 -2.76 4.69
C PHE A 134 12.70 -1.65 5.15
N TYR A 135 13.02 -0.43 4.78
CA TYR A 135 12.26 0.75 5.15
C TYR A 135 11.43 1.28 4.00
N PHE A 136 10.22 1.72 4.34
CA PHE A 136 9.31 2.46 3.48
C PHE A 136 8.96 3.79 4.16
N ASP A 137 9.42 4.89 3.60
CA ASP A 137 9.21 6.26 4.09
C ASP A 137 8.19 6.95 3.19
N ASP A 138 6.98 7.13 3.71
CA ASP A 138 5.87 7.83 3.06
C ASP A 138 5.67 9.23 3.68
N SER A 139 6.71 9.86 4.22
CA SER A 139 6.58 11.23 4.74
C SER A 139 6.52 12.29 3.63
N GLY A 140 7.07 12.00 2.45
CA GLY A 140 7.14 12.90 1.30
C GLY A 140 5.97 12.80 0.34
N GLU A 141 6.05 13.55 -0.77
CA GLU A 141 5.12 13.43 -1.91
C GLU A 141 5.34 12.12 -2.68
N THR A 142 6.60 11.71 -2.81
CA THR A 142 6.99 10.42 -3.41
C THR A 142 7.61 9.54 -2.32
N PRO A 143 7.11 8.31 -2.12
CA PRO A 143 7.67 7.41 -1.12
C PRO A 143 9.12 7.04 -1.42
N VAL A 144 9.87 6.75 -0.37
CA VAL A 144 11.28 6.38 -0.43
C VAL A 144 11.50 5.00 0.19
N VAL A 145 12.30 4.18 -0.47
CA VAL A 145 12.72 2.85 -0.02
C VAL A 145 14.22 2.85 0.24
N TYR A 146 14.63 2.15 1.31
CA TYR A 146 16.04 1.89 1.60
C TYR A 146 16.18 0.63 2.45
N VAL A 147 17.38 0.04 2.43
CA VAL A 147 17.71 -1.18 3.19
C VAL A 147 18.86 -0.89 4.16
N GLN A 148 18.78 -1.41 5.37
CA GLN A 148 19.84 -1.39 6.36
C GLN A 148 20.14 -2.81 6.84
N LYS A 149 21.35 -3.06 7.30
CA LYS A 149 21.66 -4.27 8.07
C LYS A 149 21.05 -4.09 9.47
N ALA A 150 20.40 -5.10 10.02
CA ALA A 150 19.90 -5.02 11.39
C ALA A 150 21.08 -4.95 12.38
N GLU A 151 20.99 -4.03 13.35
CA GLU A 151 21.96 -3.95 14.44
C GLU A 151 21.78 -5.14 15.40
N SER A 152 22.88 -5.74 15.84
CA SER A 152 22.92 -6.93 16.71
C SER A 152 22.84 -6.59 18.20
#